data_AF-L1NH37-F1
#
_entry.id   AF-L1NH37-F1
#
_cell.length_a   1.000
_cell.length_b   1.000
_cell.length_c   1.000
_cell.angle_alpha   90.00
_cell.angle_beta   90.00
_cell.angle_gamma   90.00
#
_symmetry.space_group_name_H-M   'P 1'
#
loop_
_entity.id
_entity.type
_entity.pdbx_description
1 polymer ?
#
loop_
_entity_poly.entity_id
_entity_poly.type
_entity_poly.pdbx_seq_one_letter_code
_entity_poly.pdbx_strand_id
1 'polypeptide(L)'
;WRSRRFAAALAGAAALALPLAALYPLSLHRASPAAFDWWLRQNAFGVFGGTETFALSFSPVYYLKNLLWFAFPAWPLALWTCSRRGFWREDWAAPAVLWTAAALALLCCTPAHDADNLIWLLPPLSLLGAVRLDVLRRGAAAFFNWFGIMIFGLLAAFLWLGWLAMNFGWPAKLAERSAYFSPYYVPEFDWMPMIVAVLFTPLWVLAVRRRKVRGRQAVTNWAAGMTLVWALLMTLFLLWLDAAKSYRPVVERMEAAAPAALKSGTECLAVARDAYTVRTAWGEYGSLPLAVGGEASCRYRLTRNEKADEPAPAGWRVLWQGARPRSKQEFFVLLEKQEAV
;
A
#
# COMPACT_ATOMS: atom_id res chain seq x y z
N TRP A 1 -33.48 8.20 -15.17
CA TRP A 1 -32.48 8.83 -16.07
C TRP A 1 -33.06 9.95 -16.95
N ARG A 2 -34.36 9.99 -17.27
CA ARG A 2 -34.99 11.07 -18.07
C ARG A 2 -35.53 12.29 -17.28
N SER A 3 -35.17 12.46 -16.01
CA SER A 3 -35.68 13.56 -15.18
C SER A 3 -34.72 14.76 -15.19
N ARG A 4 -35.26 15.99 -15.12
CA ARG A 4 -34.46 17.21 -14.97
C ARG A 4 -33.52 17.16 -13.74
N ARG A 5 -33.99 16.53 -12.66
CA ARG A 5 -33.20 16.31 -11.43
C ARG A 5 -31.97 15.43 -11.68
N PHE A 6 -32.09 14.39 -12.51
CA PHE A 6 -30.96 13.54 -12.87
C PHE A 6 -29.92 14.29 -13.70
N ALA A 7 -30.36 15.09 -14.69
CA ALA A 7 -29.47 15.93 -15.47
C ALA A 7 -28.76 16.99 -14.61
N ALA A 8 -29.49 17.64 -13.69
CA ALA A 8 -28.90 18.59 -12.74
C ALA A 8 -27.87 17.92 -11.81
N ALA A 9 -28.15 16.71 -11.31
CA ALA A 9 -27.20 15.96 -10.50
C ALA A 9 -25.95 15.57 -11.28
N LEU A 10 -26.09 15.13 -12.53
CA LEU A 10 -24.95 14.80 -13.40
C LEU A 10 -24.11 16.04 -13.72
N ALA A 11 -24.76 17.17 -14.02
CA ALA A 11 -24.08 18.44 -14.25
C ALA A 11 -23.34 18.91 -12.99
N GLY A 12 -23.96 18.82 -11.81
CA GLY A 12 -23.31 19.13 -10.54
C GLY A 12 -22.12 18.22 -10.24
N ALA A 13 -22.26 16.91 -10.48
CA ALA A 13 -21.19 15.95 -10.33
C ALA A 13 -20.03 16.24 -11.30
N ALA A 14 -20.31 16.54 -12.56
CA ALA A 14 -19.30 16.90 -13.56
C ALA A 14 -18.61 18.23 -13.20
N ALA A 15 -19.36 19.23 -12.76
CA ALA A 15 -18.84 20.53 -12.34
C ALA A 15 -17.91 20.43 -11.12
N LEU A 16 -18.07 19.42 -10.26
CA LEU A 16 -17.16 19.15 -9.15
C LEU A 16 -15.98 18.24 -9.57
N ALA A 17 -16.27 17.16 -10.29
CA ALA A 17 -15.28 16.13 -10.61
C ALA A 17 -14.26 16.60 -11.66
N LEU A 18 -14.69 17.34 -12.70
CA LEU A 18 -13.79 17.76 -13.77
C LEU A 18 -12.71 18.74 -13.28
N PRO A 19 -13.01 19.78 -12.47
CA PRO A 19 -11.97 20.65 -11.93
C PRO A 19 -11.00 19.90 -11.00
N LEU A 20 -11.50 18.99 -10.15
CA LEU A 20 -10.66 18.19 -9.27
C LEU A 20 -9.75 17.24 -10.05
N ALA A 21 -10.28 16.58 -11.08
CA ALA A 21 -9.51 15.71 -11.97
C ALA A 21 -8.49 16.49 -12.81
N ALA A 22 -8.81 17.73 -13.19
CA ALA A 22 -7.92 18.60 -13.96
C ALA A 22 -6.82 19.24 -13.10
N LEU A 23 -7.01 19.37 -11.80
CA LEU A 23 -6.07 20.04 -10.90
C LEU A 23 -4.66 19.45 -10.98
N TYR A 24 -4.54 18.13 -10.85
CA TYR A 24 -3.25 17.44 -10.91
C TYR A 24 -2.53 17.62 -12.26
N PRO A 25 -3.10 17.24 -13.42
CA PRO A 25 -2.42 17.39 -14.71
C PRO A 25 -2.10 18.84 -15.06
N LEU A 26 -2.98 19.79 -14.72
CA LEU A 26 -2.71 21.22 -14.95
C LEU A 26 -1.58 21.73 -14.06
N SER A 27 -1.53 21.32 -12.80
CA SER A 27 -0.44 21.68 -11.88
C SER A 27 0.90 21.10 -12.34
N LEU A 28 0.90 19.84 -12.79
CA LEU A 28 2.09 19.16 -13.31
C LEU A 28 2.60 19.83 -14.59
N HIS A 29 1.70 20.16 -15.53
CA HIS A 29 2.07 20.85 -16.77
C HIS A 29 2.70 22.22 -16.51
N ARG A 30 2.17 22.98 -15.53
CA ARG A 30 2.74 24.28 -15.14
C ARG A 30 4.10 24.15 -14.45
N ALA A 31 4.28 23.12 -13.63
CA ALA A 31 5.53 22.91 -12.89
C ALA A 31 6.65 22.35 -13.78
N SER A 32 6.34 21.41 -14.68
CA SER A 32 7.29 20.81 -15.60
C SER A 32 6.56 20.22 -16.82
N PRO A 33 6.58 20.91 -17.97
CA PRO A 33 5.99 20.40 -19.21
C PRO A 33 6.57 19.04 -19.61
N ALA A 34 7.88 18.84 -19.41
CA ALA A 34 8.54 17.58 -19.71
C ALA A 34 8.02 16.42 -18.84
N ALA A 35 7.80 16.66 -17.54
CA ALA A 35 7.23 15.65 -16.64
C ALA A 35 5.77 15.36 -16.98
N PHE A 36 5.00 16.38 -17.38
CA PHE A 36 3.64 16.21 -17.86
C PHE A 36 3.59 15.34 -19.13
N ASP A 37 4.43 15.61 -20.13
CA ASP A 37 4.47 14.82 -21.37
C ASP A 37 4.87 13.37 -21.10
N TRP A 38 5.78 13.14 -20.16
CA TRP A 38 6.13 11.79 -19.72
C TRP A 38 4.94 11.12 -19.02
N TRP A 39 4.31 11.80 -18.06
CA TRP A 39 3.14 11.28 -17.36
C TRP A 39 1.99 10.97 -18.32
N LEU A 40 1.72 11.83 -19.30
CA LEU A 40 0.65 11.64 -20.27
C LEU A 40 0.89 10.38 -21.12
N ARG A 41 2.12 10.19 -21.59
CA ARG A 41 2.50 9.03 -22.41
C ARG A 41 2.58 7.72 -21.64
N GLN A 42 2.93 7.78 -20.36
CA GLN A 42 3.27 6.59 -19.57
C GLN A 42 2.22 6.22 -18.50
N ASN A 43 1.43 7.17 -17.99
CA ASN A 43 0.63 7.00 -16.77
C ASN A 43 -0.75 7.72 -16.78
N ALA A 44 -1.18 8.32 -17.89
CA ALA A 44 -2.44 9.08 -17.94
C ALA A 44 -3.68 8.29 -17.51
N PHE A 45 -3.69 6.98 -17.75
CA PHE A 45 -4.77 6.06 -17.42
C PHE A 45 -4.46 5.23 -16.15
N GLY A 46 -3.51 5.65 -15.34
CA GLY A 46 -3.13 4.98 -14.09
C GLY A 46 -2.56 3.59 -14.36
N VAL A 47 -3.14 2.55 -13.73
CA VAL A 47 -2.66 1.16 -13.87
C VAL A 47 -2.74 0.63 -15.31
N PHE A 48 -3.54 1.26 -16.17
CA PHE A 48 -3.66 0.89 -17.58
C PHE A 48 -2.56 1.49 -18.47
N GLY A 49 -1.64 2.30 -17.91
CA GLY A 49 -0.56 2.97 -18.65
C GLY A 49 -0.94 4.39 -19.11
N GLY A 50 -0.27 4.90 -20.14
CA GLY A 50 -0.57 6.19 -20.77
C GLY A 50 -0.85 6.07 -22.26
N THR A 51 -0.80 7.18 -22.99
CA THR A 51 -1.16 7.18 -24.42
C THR A 51 -0.26 6.30 -25.30
N GLU A 52 0.97 6.00 -24.89
CA GLU A 52 1.91 5.14 -25.62
C GLU A 52 2.04 3.73 -25.03
N THR A 53 1.63 3.54 -23.78
CA THR A 53 1.85 2.31 -23.01
C THR A 53 0.56 1.63 -22.57
N PHE A 54 -0.56 2.03 -23.16
CA PHE A 54 -1.86 1.49 -22.82
C PHE A 54 -1.89 -0.03 -22.97
N ALA A 55 -2.23 -0.74 -21.88
CA ALA A 55 -2.26 -2.19 -21.85
C ALA A 55 -3.47 -2.70 -21.06
N LEU A 56 -4.01 -3.82 -21.54
CA LEU A 56 -5.06 -4.57 -20.86
C LEU A 56 -4.57 -6.01 -20.63
N SER A 57 -4.82 -6.57 -19.46
CA SER A 57 -4.64 -8.00 -19.20
C SER A 57 -5.83 -8.53 -18.44
N PHE A 58 -6.06 -9.84 -18.53
CA PHE A 58 -7.19 -10.49 -17.91
C PHE A 58 -6.74 -11.41 -16.77
N SER A 59 -6.90 -10.95 -15.53
CA SER A 59 -6.45 -11.66 -14.33
C SER A 59 -7.56 -11.85 -13.26
N PRO A 60 -8.78 -12.29 -13.64
CA PRO A 60 -9.93 -12.32 -12.72
C PRO A 60 -9.72 -13.25 -11.51
N VAL A 61 -8.97 -14.34 -11.68
CA VAL A 61 -8.70 -15.30 -10.61
C VAL A 61 -7.87 -14.68 -9.49
N TYR A 62 -6.88 -13.85 -9.85
CA TYR A 62 -6.05 -13.13 -8.88
C TYR A 62 -6.93 -12.20 -8.02
N TYR A 63 -7.75 -11.37 -8.66
CA TYR A 63 -8.61 -10.44 -7.95
C TYR A 63 -9.71 -11.12 -7.14
N LEU A 64 -10.32 -12.17 -7.68
CA LEU A 64 -11.34 -12.93 -6.96
C LEU A 64 -10.76 -13.56 -5.68
N LYS A 65 -9.57 -14.15 -5.76
CA LYS A 65 -8.87 -14.73 -4.61
C LYS A 65 -8.64 -13.66 -3.54
N ASN A 66 -8.06 -12.51 -3.91
CA ASN A 66 -7.74 -11.43 -2.98
C ASN A 66 -9.00 -10.76 -2.39
N LEU A 67 -10.08 -10.66 -3.18
CA LEU A 67 -11.33 -10.04 -2.76
C LEU A 67 -11.94 -10.70 -1.51
N LEU A 68 -11.78 -12.03 -1.39
CA LEU A 68 -12.38 -12.82 -0.31
C LEU A 68 -11.98 -12.33 1.09
N TRP A 69 -10.74 -11.88 1.26
CA TRP A 69 -10.27 -11.30 2.52
C TRP A 69 -10.26 -9.78 2.48
N PHE A 70 -9.91 -9.16 1.36
CA PHE A 70 -9.71 -7.71 1.25
C PHE A 70 -11.00 -6.93 1.54
N ALA A 71 -12.13 -7.38 0.99
CA ALA A 71 -13.42 -6.73 1.19
C ALA A 71 -14.29 -7.45 2.21
N PHE A 72 -13.75 -8.36 3.03
CA PHE A 72 -14.50 -8.93 4.14
C PHE A 72 -14.68 -7.86 5.23
N PRO A 73 -15.90 -7.62 5.76
CA PRO A 73 -17.17 -8.34 5.61
C PRO A 73 -18.13 -7.71 4.58
N ALA A 74 -17.67 -6.74 3.79
CA ALA A 74 -18.53 -6.01 2.87
C ALA A 74 -19.10 -6.94 1.77
N TRP A 75 -18.28 -7.83 1.20
CA TRP A 75 -18.75 -8.69 0.10
C TRP A 75 -19.83 -9.70 0.52
N PRO A 76 -19.77 -10.43 1.68
CA PRO A 76 -20.86 -11.33 2.07
C PRO A 76 -22.14 -10.57 2.38
N LEU A 77 -22.03 -9.38 3.00
CA LEU A 77 -23.17 -8.51 3.30
C LEU A 77 -23.82 -7.98 2.01
N ALA A 78 -23.01 -7.58 1.03
CA ALA A 78 -23.49 -7.15 -0.28
C ALA A 78 -24.23 -8.28 -1.00
N LEU A 79 -23.67 -9.48 -1.06
CA LEU A 79 -24.33 -10.65 -1.65
C LEU A 79 -25.64 -10.99 -0.92
N TRP A 80 -25.62 -10.95 0.42
CA TRP A 80 -26.83 -11.16 1.21
C TRP A 80 -27.90 -10.13 0.87
N THR A 81 -27.57 -8.84 0.77
CA THR A 81 -28.50 -7.78 0.37
C THR A 81 -29.08 -8.02 -1.02
N CYS A 82 -28.25 -8.38 -2.01
CA CYS A 82 -28.66 -8.67 -3.38
C CYS A 82 -29.60 -9.90 -3.46
N SER A 83 -29.42 -10.89 -2.57
CA SER A 83 -30.26 -12.10 -2.53
C SER A 83 -31.69 -11.87 -1.99
N ARG A 84 -31.96 -10.70 -1.39
CA ARG A 84 -33.26 -10.44 -0.75
C ARG A 84 -34.34 -10.16 -1.78
N ARG A 85 -35.55 -10.68 -1.52
CA ARG A 85 -36.74 -10.38 -2.33
C ARG A 85 -36.96 -8.87 -2.45
N GLY A 86 -37.37 -8.43 -3.64
CA GLY A 86 -37.65 -7.03 -3.94
C GLY A 86 -36.41 -6.14 -4.06
N PHE A 87 -35.18 -6.67 -4.05
CA PHE A 87 -33.95 -5.88 -4.24
C PHE A 87 -34.03 -4.98 -5.49
N TRP A 88 -34.39 -5.57 -6.64
CA TRP A 88 -34.50 -4.82 -7.91
C TRP A 88 -35.66 -3.83 -8.00
N ARG A 89 -36.55 -3.77 -6.99
CA ARG A 89 -37.63 -2.78 -6.92
C ARG A 89 -37.18 -1.47 -6.26
N GLU A 90 -35.99 -1.46 -5.68
CA GLU A 90 -35.43 -0.30 -5.01
C GLU A 90 -34.73 0.62 -6.01
N ASP A 91 -35.00 1.92 -5.94
CA ASP A 91 -34.42 2.91 -6.88
C ASP A 91 -32.88 2.99 -6.83
N TRP A 92 -32.27 2.61 -5.70
CA TRP A 92 -30.82 2.59 -5.50
C TRP A 92 -30.13 1.30 -5.97
N ALA A 93 -30.87 0.22 -6.23
CA ALA A 93 -30.27 -1.08 -6.53
C ALA A 93 -29.55 -1.09 -7.88
N ALA A 94 -30.21 -0.62 -8.94
CA ALA A 94 -29.63 -0.56 -10.28
C ALA A 94 -28.32 0.26 -10.34
N PRO A 95 -28.23 1.51 -9.83
CA PRO A 95 -26.98 2.26 -9.86
C PRO A 95 -25.86 1.61 -9.01
N ALA A 96 -26.19 1.01 -7.86
CA ALA A 96 -25.20 0.32 -7.04
C ALA A 96 -24.63 -0.93 -7.72
N VAL A 97 -25.47 -1.73 -8.37
CA VAL A 97 -25.01 -2.90 -9.15
C VAL A 97 -24.21 -2.46 -10.37
N LEU A 98 -24.66 -1.44 -11.09
CA LEU A 98 -23.91 -0.91 -12.24
C LEU A 98 -22.53 -0.41 -11.84
N TRP A 99 -22.42 0.30 -10.71
CA TRP A 99 -21.13 0.74 -10.18
C TRP A 99 -20.23 -0.45 -9.80
N THR A 100 -20.79 -1.46 -9.13
CA THR A 100 -20.08 -2.70 -8.80
C THR A 100 -19.58 -3.40 -10.07
N ALA A 101 -20.43 -3.51 -11.09
CA ALA A 101 -20.11 -4.14 -12.37
C ALA A 101 -19.02 -3.37 -13.13
N ALA A 102 -19.08 -2.02 -13.12
CA ALA A 102 -18.04 -1.19 -13.73
C ALA A 102 -16.68 -1.36 -13.03
N ALA A 103 -16.65 -1.37 -11.69
CA ALA A 103 -15.43 -1.61 -10.93
C ALA A 103 -14.86 -3.02 -11.20
N LEU A 104 -15.71 -4.05 -11.26
CA LEU A 104 -15.31 -5.41 -11.63
C LEU A 104 -14.80 -5.49 -13.06
N ALA A 105 -15.43 -4.81 -14.02
CA ALA A 105 -14.98 -4.77 -15.40
C ALA A 105 -13.59 -4.14 -15.52
N LEU A 106 -13.34 -3.03 -14.80
CA LEU A 106 -12.02 -2.42 -14.73
C LEU A 106 -10.99 -3.39 -14.15
N LEU A 107 -11.28 -4.02 -13.01
CA LEU A 107 -10.40 -5.01 -12.37
C LEU A 107 -10.10 -6.21 -13.27
N CYS A 108 -11.11 -6.72 -13.97
CA CYS A 108 -10.95 -7.80 -14.93
C CYS A 108 -9.97 -7.44 -16.05
N CYS A 109 -9.84 -6.17 -16.40
CA CYS A 109 -9.02 -5.70 -17.50
C CYS A 109 -7.66 -5.11 -17.07
N THR A 110 -7.34 -5.05 -15.77
CA THR A 110 -6.08 -4.44 -15.30
C THR A 110 -4.85 -5.25 -15.73
N PRO A 111 -3.82 -4.61 -16.31
CA PRO A 111 -2.61 -5.29 -16.78
C PRO A 111 -1.70 -5.77 -15.64
N ALA A 112 -1.73 -5.10 -14.48
CA ALA A 112 -0.89 -5.42 -13.33
C ALA A 112 -1.62 -6.26 -12.28
N HIS A 113 -0.89 -7.18 -11.64
CA HIS A 113 -1.35 -7.94 -10.49
C HIS A 113 -1.07 -7.15 -9.21
N ASP A 114 -1.95 -6.22 -8.88
CA ASP A 114 -1.82 -5.38 -7.69
C ASP A 114 -3.12 -5.43 -6.88
N ALA A 115 -3.02 -5.87 -5.62
CA ALA A 115 -4.17 -6.01 -4.74
C ALA A 115 -4.79 -4.63 -4.39
N ASP A 116 -4.03 -3.54 -4.48
CA ASP A 116 -4.49 -2.20 -4.13
C ASP A 116 -5.61 -1.72 -5.08
N ASN A 117 -5.67 -2.22 -6.31
CA ASN A 117 -6.74 -1.92 -7.25
C ASN A 117 -8.13 -2.35 -6.72
N LEU A 118 -8.21 -3.31 -5.79
CA LEU A 118 -9.47 -3.72 -5.16
C LEU A 118 -10.17 -2.59 -4.41
N ILE A 119 -9.47 -1.49 -4.12
CA ILE A 119 -10.05 -0.28 -3.53
C ILE A 119 -11.24 0.25 -4.33
N TRP A 120 -11.26 0.07 -5.66
CA TRP A 120 -12.37 0.51 -6.52
C TRP A 120 -13.69 -0.19 -6.21
N LEU A 121 -13.63 -1.41 -5.65
CA LEU A 121 -14.80 -2.21 -5.32
C LEU A 121 -15.32 -1.94 -3.89
N LEU A 122 -14.50 -1.35 -3.01
CA LEU A 122 -14.90 -1.10 -1.63
C LEU A 122 -16.10 -0.15 -1.50
N PRO A 123 -16.16 1.00 -2.19
CA PRO A 123 -17.31 1.91 -2.07
C PRO A 123 -18.65 1.26 -2.47
N PRO A 124 -18.82 0.64 -3.66
CA PRO A 124 -20.10 0.02 -4.00
C PRO A 124 -20.46 -1.16 -3.10
N LEU A 125 -19.49 -1.97 -2.67
CA LEU A 125 -19.75 -3.06 -1.72
C LEU A 125 -20.14 -2.55 -0.33
N SER A 126 -19.55 -1.45 0.14
CA SER A 126 -19.92 -0.84 1.42
C SER A 126 -21.35 -0.32 1.40
N LEU A 127 -21.77 0.29 0.29
CA LEU A 127 -23.16 0.74 0.09
C LEU A 127 -24.12 -0.46 0.10
N LEU A 128 -23.87 -1.47 -0.73
CA LEU A 128 -24.70 -2.69 -0.79
C LEU A 128 -24.74 -3.43 0.55
N GLY A 129 -23.62 -3.47 1.27
CA GLY A 129 -23.51 -4.13 2.57
C GLY A 129 -24.24 -3.39 3.70
N ALA A 130 -24.37 -2.06 3.62
CA ALA A 130 -24.93 -1.24 4.69
C ALA A 130 -26.47 -1.08 4.64
N VAL A 131 -27.07 -1.03 3.44
CA VAL A 131 -28.46 -0.56 3.26
C VAL A 131 -29.51 -1.42 3.98
N ARG A 132 -29.32 -2.74 4.09
CA ARG A 132 -30.33 -3.65 4.70
C ARG A 132 -29.92 -4.22 6.05
N LEU A 133 -28.94 -3.63 6.74
CA LEU A 133 -28.41 -4.16 8.01
C LEU A 133 -29.43 -4.29 9.13
N ASP A 134 -30.50 -3.48 9.15
CA ASP A 134 -31.53 -3.56 10.19
C ASP A 134 -32.40 -4.83 10.09
N VAL A 135 -32.42 -5.48 8.92
CA VAL A 135 -33.17 -6.72 8.66
C VAL A 135 -32.28 -7.97 8.87
N LEU A 136 -31.03 -7.79 9.26
CA LEU A 136 -30.10 -8.90 9.48
C LEU A 136 -30.56 -9.76 10.67
N ARG A 137 -30.47 -11.09 10.52
CA ARG A 137 -30.82 -12.04 11.60
C ARG A 137 -29.99 -11.71 12.84
N ARG A 138 -30.64 -11.62 14.00
CA ARG A 138 -29.99 -11.29 15.28
C ARG A 138 -28.78 -12.18 15.57
N GLY A 139 -28.86 -13.48 15.26
CA GLY A 139 -27.73 -14.41 15.44
C GLY A 139 -26.51 -14.10 14.57
N ALA A 140 -26.71 -13.73 13.30
CA ALA A 140 -25.62 -13.35 12.40
C ALA A 140 -24.97 -12.03 12.85
N ALA A 141 -25.78 -11.04 13.23
CA ALA A 141 -25.28 -9.78 13.79
C ALA A 141 -24.50 -10.00 15.11
N ALA A 142 -24.99 -10.89 15.99
CA ALA A 142 -24.35 -11.21 17.25
C ALA A 142 -23.01 -11.94 17.06
N PHE A 143 -22.97 -12.95 16.18
CA PHE A 143 -21.73 -13.65 15.82
C PHE A 143 -20.70 -12.67 15.27
N PHE A 144 -21.10 -11.86 14.29
CA PHE A 144 -20.23 -10.89 13.64
C PHE A 144 -19.65 -9.88 14.64
N ASN A 145 -20.49 -9.35 15.52
CA ASN A 145 -20.07 -8.43 16.56
C ASN A 145 -19.11 -9.10 17.58
N TRP A 146 -19.45 -10.28 18.09
CA TRP A 146 -18.60 -10.98 19.06
C TRP A 146 -17.25 -11.36 18.47
N PHE A 147 -17.26 -11.91 17.25
CA PHE A 147 -16.03 -12.26 16.53
C PHE A 147 -15.16 -11.03 16.27
N GLY A 148 -15.76 -9.91 15.81
CA GLY A 148 -15.06 -8.63 15.64
C GLY A 148 -14.42 -8.13 16.93
N ILE A 149 -15.18 -8.11 18.04
CA ILE A 149 -14.65 -7.68 19.34
C ILE A 149 -13.48 -8.56 19.78
N MET A 150 -13.61 -9.89 19.63
CA MET A 150 -12.56 -10.84 20.00
C MET A 150 -11.29 -10.65 19.17
N ILE A 151 -11.39 -10.63 17.84
CA ILE A 151 -10.21 -10.57 16.96
C ILE A 151 -9.50 -9.21 17.07
N PHE A 152 -10.25 -8.09 17.05
CA PHE A 152 -9.65 -6.77 17.17
C PHE A 152 -9.13 -6.51 18.58
N GLY A 153 -9.77 -7.05 19.62
CA GLY A 153 -9.25 -7.02 20.98
C GLY A 153 -7.94 -7.80 21.12
N LEU A 154 -7.85 -9.01 20.55
CA LEU A 154 -6.63 -9.80 20.52
C LEU A 154 -5.50 -9.07 19.77
N LEU A 155 -5.80 -8.51 18.59
CA LEU A 155 -4.83 -7.76 17.80
C LEU A 155 -4.36 -6.48 18.52
N ALA A 156 -5.27 -5.72 19.12
CA ALA A 156 -4.92 -4.54 19.90
C ALA A 156 -4.03 -4.89 21.10
N ALA A 157 -4.37 -5.96 21.84
CA ALA A 157 -3.55 -6.45 22.93
C ALA A 157 -2.16 -6.90 22.45
N PHE A 158 -2.10 -7.60 21.31
CA PHE A 158 -0.84 -8.01 20.70
C PHE A 158 0.01 -6.82 20.27
N LEU A 159 -0.58 -5.77 19.67
CA LEU A 159 0.13 -4.55 19.29
C LEU A 159 0.66 -3.83 20.54
N TRP A 160 -0.15 -3.64 21.58
CA TRP A 160 0.33 -3.06 22.84
C TRP A 160 1.47 -3.88 23.46
N LEU A 161 1.35 -5.21 23.48
CA LEU A 161 2.39 -6.09 24.01
C LEU A 161 3.68 -6.07 23.18
N GLY A 162 3.55 -6.03 21.85
CA GLY A 162 4.70 -5.92 20.94
C GLY A 162 5.40 -4.57 21.05
N TRP A 163 4.63 -3.49 21.22
CA TRP A 163 5.19 -2.17 21.49
C TRP A 163 5.96 -2.14 22.83
N LEU A 164 5.41 -2.75 23.88
CA LEU A 164 6.13 -2.92 25.16
C LEU A 164 7.41 -3.74 24.98
N ALA A 165 7.35 -4.82 24.20
CA ALA A 165 8.49 -5.69 23.97
C ALA A 165 9.63 -4.99 23.23
N MET A 166 9.32 -4.27 22.15
CA MET A 166 10.35 -3.61 21.35
C MET A 166 10.94 -2.36 22.00
N ASN A 167 10.24 -1.72 22.95
CA ASN A 167 10.74 -0.51 23.64
C ASN A 167 11.33 -0.79 25.03
N PHE A 168 10.80 -1.75 25.78
CA PHE A 168 11.21 -2.04 27.16
C PHE A 168 11.81 -3.44 27.34
N GLY A 169 11.87 -4.25 26.28
CA GLY A 169 12.44 -5.59 26.35
C GLY A 169 11.54 -6.65 26.98
N TRP A 170 10.27 -6.34 27.27
CA TRP A 170 9.32 -7.28 27.89
C TRP A 170 8.03 -7.46 27.06
N PRO A 171 7.62 -8.70 26.73
CA PRO A 171 8.27 -9.98 27.06
C PRO A 171 9.54 -10.25 26.23
N ALA A 172 10.58 -10.81 26.86
CA ALA A 172 11.91 -10.97 26.26
C ALA A 172 11.92 -11.70 24.90
N LYS A 173 11.15 -12.79 24.77
CA LYS A 173 11.07 -13.55 23.52
C LYS A 173 10.44 -12.74 22.38
N LEU A 174 9.49 -11.84 22.69
CA LEU A 174 8.88 -10.96 21.69
C LEU A 174 9.85 -9.85 21.31
N ALA A 175 10.63 -9.32 22.26
CA ALA A 175 11.67 -8.31 22.03
C ALA A 175 12.79 -8.84 21.13
N GLU A 176 13.26 -10.06 21.38
CA GLU A 176 14.24 -10.75 20.54
C GLU A 176 13.72 -10.91 19.11
N ARG A 177 12.45 -11.34 18.96
CA ARG A 177 11.80 -11.47 17.65
C ARG A 177 11.62 -10.13 16.95
N SER A 178 11.25 -9.06 17.66
CA SER A 178 11.13 -7.74 17.05
C SER A 178 12.48 -7.22 16.56
N ALA A 179 13.56 -7.41 17.32
CA ALA A 179 14.91 -7.03 16.91
C ALA A 179 15.41 -7.87 15.72
N TYR A 180 15.05 -9.16 15.67
CA TYR A 180 15.38 -10.04 14.55
C TYR A 180 14.76 -9.59 13.22
N PHE A 181 13.53 -9.08 13.25
CA PHE A 181 12.80 -8.64 12.05
C PHE A 181 13.12 -7.19 11.66
N SER A 182 13.44 -6.31 12.62
CA SER A 182 13.83 -4.92 12.37
C SER A 182 15.12 -4.59 13.14
N PRO A 183 16.29 -5.00 12.63
CA PRO A 183 17.56 -4.89 13.36
C PRO A 183 18.08 -3.45 13.47
N TYR A 184 17.53 -2.52 12.69
CA TYR A 184 17.91 -1.10 12.70
C TYR A 184 16.91 -0.22 13.43
N TYR A 185 15.86 -0.81 14.02
CA TYR A 185 14.93 -0.07 14.84
C TYR A 185 15.61 0.37 16.13
N VAL A 186 15.58 1.67 16.39
CA VAL A 186 15.97 2.26 17.66
C VAL A 186 14.69 2.63 18.41
N PRO A 187 14.52 2.17 19.66
CA PRO A 187 13.39 2.59 20.49
C PRO A 187 13.37 4.12 20.62
N GLU A 188 12.29 4.72 20.12
CA GLU A 188 12.04 6.15 20.22
C GLU A 188 10.62 6.34 20.74
N PHE A 189 10.49 7.18 21.76
CA PHE A 189 9.20 7.48 22.38
C PHE A 189 8.73 8.86 21.91
N ASP A 190 7.77 8.84 20.98
CA ASP A 190 7.05 10.05 20.57
C ASP A 190 5.71 10.14 21.31
N TRP A 191 5.49 11.29 21.96
CA TRP A 191 4.28 11.59 22.73
C TRP A 191 3.03 11.66 21.84
N MET A 192 3.14 12.15 20.60
CA MET A 192 1.97 12.37 19.75
C MET A 192 1.33 11.05 19.29
N PRO A 193 2.09 10.08 18.71
CA PRO A 193 1.57 8.74 18.42
C PRO A 193 1.05 8.02 19.66
N MET A 194 1.71 8.21 20.81
CA MET A 194 1.28 7.60 22.08
C MET A 194 -0.08 8.14 22.53
N ILE A 195 -0.30 9.46 22.49
CA ILE A 195 -1.59 10.07 22.83
C ILE A 195 -2.69 9.50 21.94
N VAL A 196 -2.46 9.39 20.63
CA VAL A 196 -3.43 8.82 19.69
C VAL A 196 -3.75 7.36 20.05
N ALA A 197 -2.73 6.53 20.32
CA ALA A 197 -2.93 5.13 20.72
C ALA A 197 -3.76 5.01 22.02
N VAL A 198 -3.44 5.83 23.02
CA VAL A 198 -4.11 5.87 24.33
C VAL A 198 -5.52 6.44 24.22
N LEU A 199 -5.84 7.30 23.25
CA LEU A 199 -7.20 7.80 23.02
C LEU A 199 -8.07 6.80 22.26
N PHE A 200 -7.54 6.17 21.20
CA PHE A 200 -8.30 5.25 20.37
C PHE A 200 -8.68 3.97 21.12
N THR A 201 -7.82 3.47 22.00
CA THR A 201 -8.07 2.26 22.80
C THR A 201 -9.33 2.35 23.67
N PRO A 202 -9.51 3.35 24.56
CA PRO A 202 -10.72 3.51 25.37
C PRO A 202 -11.93 3.90 24.52
N LEU A 203 -11.76 4.71 23.46
CA LEU A 203 -12.87 5.02 22.55
C LEU A 203 -13.45 3.75 21.91
N TRP A 204 -12.59 2.82 21.51
CA TRP A 204 -13.03 1.52 21.02
C TRP A 204 -13.74 0.70 22.11
N VAL A 205 -13.19 0.64 23.32
CA VAL A 205 -13.83 -0.04 24.46
C VAL A 205 -15.23 0.52 24.72
N LEU A 206 -15.39 1.85 24.67
CA LEU A 206 -16.68 2.52 24.80
C LEU A 206 -17.63 2.17 23.64
N ALA A 207 -17.13 2.11 22.41
CA ALA A 207 -17.92 1.75 21.23
C ALA A 207 -18.48 0.31 21.34
N VAL A 208 -17.66 -0.65 21.77
CA VAL A 208 -18.06 -2.07 21.82
C VAL A 208 -18.92 -2.44 23.04
N ARG A 209 -18.92 -1.63 24.11
CA ARG A 209 -19.74 -1.85 25.33
C ARG A 209 -21.23 -1.54 25.16
N ARG A 210 -21.67 -1.06 24.00
CA ARG A 210 -23.08 -0.71 23.74
C ARG A 210 -24.00 -1.94 23.89
N ARG A 211 -25.09 -1.79 24.66
CA ARG A 211 -26.09 -2.85 24.85
C ARG A 211 -27.04 -2.96 23.64
N LYS A 212 -27.67 -4.13 23.45
CA LYS A 212 -28.67 -4.43 22.41
C LYS A 212 -28.16 -4.31 20.97
N VAL A 213 -27.07 -5.04 20.66
CA VAL A 213 -26.41 -5.04 19.34
C VAL A 213 -27.39 -5.35 18.20
N ARG A 214 -27.63 -4.36 17.34
CA ARG A 214 -28.32 -4.51 16.05
C ARG A 214 -27.31 -4.70 14.91
N GLY A 215 -27.78 -5.09 13.72
CA GLY A 215 -26.92 -5.26 12.54
C GLY A 215 -26.04 -4.04 12.23
N ARG A 216 -26.60 -2.83 12.30
CA ARG A 216 -25.85 -1.58 12.15
C ARG A 216 -24.74 -1.42 13.19
N GLN A 217 -25.01 -1.76 14.44
CA GLN A 217 -24.02 -1.66 15.52
C GLN A 217 -22.90 -2.70 15.37
N ALA A 218 -23.22 -3.90 14.92
CA ALA A 218 -22.23 -4.94 14.65
C ALA A 218 -21.23 -4.48 13.58
N VAL A 219 -21.71 -3.85 12.50
CA VAL A 219 -20.85 -3.30 11.44
C VAL A 219 -20.06 -2.09 11.92
N THR A 220 -20.66 -1.17 12.70
CA THR A 220 -19.90 -0.03 13.24
C THR A 220 -18.83 -0.47 14.24
N ASN A 221 -19.07 -1.51 15.04
CA ASN A 221 -18.08 -2.06 15.96
C ASN A 221 -16.93 -2.72 15.22
N TRP A 222 -17.22 -3.37 14.08
CA TRP A 222 -16.19 -3.88 13.19
C TRP A 222 -15.32 -2.76 12.61
N ALA A 223 -15.95 -1.73 12.06
CA ALA A 223 -15.23 -0.56 11.55
C ALA A 223 -14.37 0.07 12.64
N ALA A 224 -14.91 0.28 13.84
CA ALA A 224 -14.17 0.81 14.98
C ALA A 224 -12.99 -0.08 15.39
N GLY A 225 -13.12 -1.40 15.37
CA GLY A 225 -12.04 -2.34 15.66
C GLY A 225 -10.93 -2.31 14.61
N MET A 226 -11.30 -2.26 13.33
CA MET A 226 -10.35 -2.09 12.24
C MET A 226 -9.60 -0.75 12.37
N THR A 227 -10.32 0.34 12.66
CA THR A 227 -9.73 1.66 12.90
C THR A 227 -8.78 1.65 14.10
N LEU A 228 -9.12 0.98 15.21
CA LEU A 228 -8.23 0.84 16.36
C LEU A 228 -6.93 0.13 15.97
N VAL A 229 -7.02 -1.03 15.33
CA VAL A 229 -5.83 -1.82 14.94
C VAL A 229 -4.94 -1.01 13.99
N TRP A 230 -5.54 -0.33 13.01
CA TRP A 230 -4.78 0.52 12.10
C TRP A 230 -4.13 1.72 12.80
N ALA A 231 -4.86 2.38 13.70
CA ALA A 231 -4.32 3.47 14.50
C ALA A 231 -3.12 2.99 15.32
N LEU A 232 -3.27 1.90 16.09
CA LEU A 232 -2.19 1.33 16.88
C LEU A 232 -1.00 0.89 16.02
N LEU A 233 -1.23 0.32 14.85
CA LEU A 233 -0.15 -0.09 13.94
C LEU A 233 0.61 1.14 13.41
N MET A 234 -0.09 2.18 12.97
CA MET A 234 0.51 3.40 12.41
C MET A 234 1.04 4.38 13.46
N THR A 235 0.74 4.17 14.74
CA THR A 235 1.33 4.98 15.81
C THR A 235 2.45 4.22 16.51
N LEU A 236 2.18 3.00 16.99
CA LEU A 236 3.11 2.26 17.82
C LEU A 236 4.17 1.53 16.99
N PHE A 237 3.84 1.03 15.79
CA PHE A 237 4.76 0.20 14.99
C PHE A 237 5.35 0.94 13.79
N LEU A 238 4.97 2.19 13.52
CA LEU A 238 5.37 2.86 12.28
C LEU A 238 6.89 2.95 12.12
N LEU A 239 7.62 3.42 13.13
CA LEU A 239 9.09 3.49 13.09
C LEU A 239 9.73 2.10 12.99
N TRP A 240 9.16 1.10 13.67
CA TRP A 240 9.64 -0.27 13.58
C TRP A 240 9.46 -0.86 12.18
N LEU A 241 8.31 -0.61 11.54
CA LEU A 241 7.99 -1.01 10.17
C LEU A 241 8.87 -0.27 9.16
N ASP A 242 9.10 1.03 9.38
CA ASP A 242 9.97 1.85 8.55
C ASP A 242 11.40 1.30 8.58
N ALA A 243 11.98 1.08 9.76
CA ALA A 243 13.33 0.50 9.88
C ALA A 243 13.46 -0.89 9.23
N ALA A 244 12.38 -1.69 9.21
CA ALA A 244 12.38 -3.00 8.56
C ALA A 244 12.28 -2.92 7.02
N LYS A 245 11.56 -1.93 6.49
CA LYS A 245 11.26 -1.80 5.05
C LYS A 245 12.12 -0.77 4.32
N SER A 246 12.75 0.15 5.04
CA SER A 246 13.50 1.27 4.47
C SER A 246 14.70 0.79 3.67
N TYR A 247 14.98 1.52 2.58
CA TYR A 247 16.20 1.34 1.80
C TYR A 247 17.40 2.11 2.37
N ARG A 248 17.17 3.03 3.32
CA ARG A 248 18.22 3.87 3.91
C ARG A 248 19.43 3.07 4.41
N PRO A 249 19.28 2.01 5.23
CA PRO A 249 20.45 1.30 5.78
C PRO A 249 21.28 0.56 4.73
N VAL A 250 20.65 0.08 3.64
CA VAL A 250 21.37 -0.61 2.56
C VAL A 250 22.11 0.37 1.67
N VAL A 251 21.54 1.55 1.44
CA VAL A 251 22.17 2.66 0.72
C VAL A 251 23.39 3.17 1.48
N GLU A 252 23.21 3.51 2.77
CA GLU A 252 24.29 4.02 3.63
C GLU A 252 25.48 3.05 3.71
N ARG A 253 25.21 1.75 3.83
CA ARG A 253 26.27 0.71 3.86
C ARG A 253 27.02 0.56 2.55
N MET A 254 26.32 0.68 1.43
CA MET A 254 26.96 0.65 0.12
C MET A 254 27.84 1.87 -0.06
N GLU A 255 27.33 3.06 0.24
CA GLU A 255 28.10 4.31 0.11
C GLU A 255 29.28 4.35 1.10
N ALA A 256 29.13 3.81 2.31
CA ALA A 256 30.24 3.65 3.24
C ALA A 256 31.35 2.76 2.65
N ALA A 257 30.99 1.68 1.96
CA ALA A 257 31.92 0.78 1.28
C ALA A 257 32.39 1.28 -0.11
N ALA A 258 31.84 2.39 -0.62
CA ALA A 258 32.17 2.90 -1.94
C ALA A 258 33.64 3.37 -2.01
N PRO A 259 34.34 3.11 -3.13
CA PRO A 259 35.70 3.59 -3.36
C PRO A 259 35.83 5.11 -3.21
N ALA A 260 37.00 5.57 -2.79
CA ALA A 260 37.29 7.00 -2.63
C ALA A 260 37.01 7.79 -3.91
N ALA A 261 37.29 7.20 -5.09
CA ALA A 261 37.06 7.81 -6.39
C ALA A 261 35.58 8.15 -6.69
N LEU A 262 34.63 7.35 -6.16
CA LEU A 262 33.20 7.66 -6.23
C LEU A 262 32.84 8.79 -5.26
N LYS A 263 33.38 8.75 -4.04
CA LYS A 263 33.11 9.75 -3.00
C LYS A 263 33.67 11.14 -3.36
N SER A 264 34.81 11.20 -4.04
CA SER A 264 35.40 12.44 -4.55
C SER A 264 34.74 12.94 -5.85
N GLY A 265 33.87 12.16 -6.47
CA GLY A 265 33.23 12.49 -7.76
C GLY A 265 34.18 12.45 -8.96
N THR A 266 35.37 11.84 -8.82
CA THR A 266 36.31 11.67 -9.94
C THR A 266 35.89 10.56 -10.88
N GLU A 267 35.12 9.60 -10.38
CA GLU A 267 34.53 8.50 -11.13
C GLU A 267 33.01 8.53 -11.01
N CYS A 268 32.31 8.01 -12.02
CA CYS A 268 30.85 7.98 -12.02
C CYS A 268 30.29 6.61 -11.60
N LEU A 269 29.09 6.64 -11.00
CA LEU A 269 28.31 5.47 -10.64
C LEU A 269 27.15 5.30 -11.62
N ALA A 270 27.25 4.33 -12.52
CA ALA A 270 26.20 4.04 -13.48
C ALA A 270 25.05 3.24 -12.88
N VAL A 271 23.82 3.63 -13.25
CA VAL A 271 22.59 2.89 -12.95
C VAL A 271 21.76 2.78 -14.22
N ALA A 272 21.21 1.59 -14.47
CA ALA A 272 20.39 1.36 -15.66
C ALA A 272 19.08 2.16 -15.63
N ARG A 273 18.60 2.57 -16.81
CA ARG A 273 17.38 3.40 -16.93
C ARG A 273 16.14 2.70 -16.36
N ASP A 274 16.06 1.39 -16.57
CA ASP A 274 14.99 0.49 -16.15
C ASP A 274 15.15 -0.02 -14.71
N ALA A 275 16.30 0.21 -14.05
CA ALA A 275 16.53 -0.13 -12.65
C ALA A 275 15.83 0.86 -11.70
N TYR A 276 14.50 0.95 -11.79
CA TYR A 276 13.66 1.90 -11.06
C TYR A 276 13.92 1.87 -9.55
N THR A 277 13.96 0.70 -8.93
CA THR A 277 14.16 0.55 -7.48
C THR A 277 15.52 1.07 -7.02
N VAL A 278 16.58 0.85 -7.81
CA VAL A 278 17.92 1.38 -7.51
C VAL A 278 17.89 2.91 -7.62
N ARG A 279 17.33 3.43 -8.72
CA ARG A 279 17.26 4.87 -8.98
C ARG A 279 16.47 5.61 -7.91
N THR A 280 15.34 5.06 -7.44
CA THR A 280 14.53 5.70 -6.40
C THR A 280 15.17 5.57 -5.03
N ALA A 281 15.69 4.40 -4.66
CA ALA A 281 16.34 4.21 -3.37
C ALA A 281 17.56 5.11 -3.18
N TRP A 282 18.46 5.18 -4.18
CA TRP A 282 19.63 6.05 -4.11
C TRP A 282 19.31 7.51 -4.42
N GLY A 283 18.26 7.80 -5.19
CA GLY A 283 17.81 9.19 -5.38
C GLY A 283 17.25 9.80 -4.09
N GLU A 284 16.62 9.00 -3.24
CA GLU A 284 16.02 9.46 -1.98
C GLU A 284 17.03 9.44 -0.81
N TYR A 285 17.83 8.38 -0.69
CA TYR A 285 18.69 8.16 0.48
C TYR A 285 20.19 8.30 0.19
N GLY A 286 20.59 8.35 -1.06
CA GLY A 286 21.99 8.37 -1.48
C GLY A 286 22.55 9.79 -1.56
N SER A 287 23.86 9.90 -1.42
CA SER A 287 24.63 11.13 -1.63
C SER A 287 25.47 11.10 -2.91
N LEU A 288 25.71 9.91 -3.46
CA LEU A 288 26.52 9.75 -4.68
C LEU A 288 25.71 10.13 -5.93
N PRO A 289 26.28 10.93 -6.85
CA PRO A 289 25.61 11.29 -8.09
C PRO A 289 25.46 10.05 -9.00
N LEU A 290 24.23 9.80 -9.46
CA LEU A 290 23.92 8.66 -10.33
C LEU A 290 24.00 9.05 -11.81
N ALA A 291 24.81 8.32 -12.58
CA ALA A 291 24.84 8.41 -14.03
C ALA A 291 23.81 7.44 -14.65
N VAL A 292 22.60 7.93 -14.89
CA VAL A 292 21.49 7.11 -15.42
C VAL A 292 21.70 6.80 -16.91
N GLY A 293 21.85 5.52 -17.25
CA GLY A 293 22.15 5.07 -18.61
C GLY A 293 23.61 5.27 -19.04
N GLY A 294 24.53 5.44 -18.07
CA GLY A 294 25.97 5.65 -18.28
C GLY A 294 26.83 4.38 -18.16
N GLU A 295 26.27 3.18 -18.33
CA GLU A 295 26.94 1.90 -18.05
C GLU A 295 28.19 1.66 -18.90
N ALA A 296 28.27 2.27 -20.08
CA ALA A 296 29.43 2.14 -20.97
C ALA A 296 30.63 3.00 -20.53
N SER A 297 30.36 4.20 -19.99
CA SER A 297 31.37 5.21 -19.67
C SER A 297 31.84 5.17 -18.23
N CYS A 298 31.03 4.65 -17.29
CA CYS A 298 31.40 4.60 -15.89
C CYS A 298 32.22 3.36 -15.53
N ARG A 299 33.24 3.56 -14.68
CA ARG A 299 34.00 2.47 -14.07
C ARG A 299 33.17 1.67 -13.06
N TYR A 300 32.22 2.31 -12.39
CA TYR A 300 31.38 1.66 -11.38
C TYR A 300 29.94 1.56 -11.84
N ARG A 301 29.28 0.46 -11.46
CA ARG A 301 27.87 0.20 -11.77
C ARG A 301 27.15 -0.35 -10.55
N LEU A 302 25.95 0.15 -10.29
CA LEU A 302 25.07 -0.37 -9.25
C LEU A 302 23.90 -1.11 -9.90
N THR A 303 23.72 -2.37 -9.53
CA THR A 303 22.65 -3.23 -10.06
C THR A 303 21.81 -3.82 -8.94
N ARG A 304 20.65 -4.35 -9.32
CA ARG A 304 19.79 -5.19 -8.47
C ARG A 304 19.77 -6.60 -9.04
N ASN A 305 20.12 -7.57 -8.20
CA ASN A 305 20.04 -8.99 -8.50
C ASN A 305 18.86 -9.61 -7.74
N GLU A 306 18.26 -10.65 -8.30
CA GLU A 306 17.15 -11.37 -7.65
C GLU A 306 17.67 -12.37 -6.60
N LYS A 307 18.89 -12.86 -6.82
CA LYS A 307 19.55 -13.85 -5.96
C LYS A 307 20.88 -13.32 -5.45
N ALA A 308 21.25 -13.74 -4.25
CA ALA A 308 22.52 -13.37 -3.65
C ALA A 308 23.72 -13.91 -4.43
N ASP A 309 23.62 -15.15 -4.93
CA ASP A 309 24.75 -15.86 -5.55
C ASP A 309 24.78 -15.68 -7.08
N GLU A 310 24.12 -14.65 -7.60
CA GLU A 310 24.13 -14.36 -9.03
C GLU A 310 25.53 -13.87 -9.44
N PRO A 311 26.19 -14.52 -10.42
CA PRO A 311 27.57 -14.21 -10.77
C PRO A 311 27.69 -12.80 -11.37
N ALA A 312 28.84 -12.17 -11.15
CA ALA A 312 29.14 -10.89 -11.78
C ALA A 312 29.13 -11.04 -13.32
N PRO A 313 28.61 -10.05 -14.07
CA PRO A 313 28.76 -10.02 -15.51
C PRO A 313 30.23 -10.09 -15.93
N ALA A 314 30.51 -10.68 -17.08
CA ALA A 314 31.87 -10.79 -17.59
C ALA A 314 32.54 -9.40 -17.69
N GLY A 315 33.79 -9.30 -17.20
CA GLY A 315 34.53 -8.04 -17.13
C GLY A 315 34.16 -7.13 -15.96
N TRP A 316 33.37 -7.61 -15.00
CA TRP A 316 33.02 -6.88 -13.78
C TRP A 316 33.42 -7.64 -12.52
N ARG A 317 33.90 -6.90 -11.52
CA ARG A 317 34.22 -7.40 -10.17
C ARG A 317 33.20 -6.87 -9.17
N VAL A 318 32.67 -7.74 -8.30
CA VAL A 318 31.84 -7.32 -7.17
C VAL A 318 32.72 -6.65 -6.12
N LEU A 319 32.41 -5.39 -5.79
CA LEU A 319 33.05 -4.67 -4.69
C LEU A 319 32.25 -4.75 -3.40
N TRP A 320 30.93 -4.75 -3.53
CA TRP A 320 30.03 -4.79 -2.39
C TRP A 320 28.70 -5.42 -2.78
N GLN A 321 28.09 -6.12 -1.83
CA GLN A 321 26.75 -6.65 -1.96
C GLN A 321 26.00 -6.51 -0.65
N GLY A 322 24.71 -6.17 -0.74
CA GLY A 322 23.85 -6.07 0.42
C GLY A 322 22.37 -6.08 0.06
N ALA A 323 21.53 -6.18 1.07
CA ALA A 323 20.08 -6.22 0.92
C ALA A 323 19.40 -5.55 2.11
N ARG A 324 18.12 -5.18 1.93
CA ARG A 324 17.27 -4.81 3.07
C ARG A 324 17.18 -5.96 4.07
N PRO A 325 16.94 -5.69 5.36
CA PRO A 325 16.74 -6.73 6.36
C PRO A 325 15.78 -7.80 5.87
N ARG A 326 16.24 -9.06 5.89
CA ARG A 326 15.42 -10.23 5.59
C ARG A 326 14.82 -10.25 4.18
N SER A 327 15.31 -9.42 3.26
CA SER A 327 14.98 -9.52 1.83
C SER A 327 15.47 -10.86 1.29
N LYS A 328 14.60 -11.54 0.52
CA LYS A 328 14.90 -12.82 -0.14
C LYS A 328 14.97 -12.73 -1.65
N GLN A 329 14.63 -11.58 -2.22
CA GLN A 329 14.37 -11.41 -3.66
C GLN A 329 15.04 -10.16 -4.23
N GLU A 330 15.72 -9.39 -3.40
CA GLU A 330 16.28 -8.10 -3.80
C GLU A 330 17.63 -7.92 -3.11
N PHE A 331 18.68 -7.98 -3.92
CA PHE A 331 20.07 -7.78 -3.54
C PHE A 331 20.65 -6.66 -4.40
N PHE A 332 21.36 -5.73 -3.78
CA PHE A 332 22.05 -4.64 -4.45
C PHE A 332 23.53 -4.96 -4.55
N VAL A 333 24.11 -4.74 -5.72
CA VAL A 333 25.49 -5.11 -6.02
C VAL A 333 26.22 -3.91 -6.63
N LEU A 334 27.33 -3.52 -6.00
CA LEU A 334 28.27 -2.55 -6.55
C LEU A 334 29.34 -3.30 -7.33
N LEU A 335 29.43 -3.00 -8.62
CA LEU A 335 30.35 -3.60 -9.56
C LEU A 335 31.41 -2.58 -9.99
N GLU A 336 32.63 -3.06 -10.20
CA GLU A 336 33.73 -2.32 -10.82
C GLU A 336 34.15 -3.00 -12.12
N LYS A 337 34.29 -2.22 -13.19
CA LYS A 337 34.76 -2.69 -14.48
C LYS A 337 36.23 -3.09 -14.36
N GLN A 338 36.55 -4.30 -14.78
CA GLN A 338 37.93 -4.74 -14.90
C GLN A 338 38.50 -4.18 -16.21
N GLU A 339 39.65 -3.53 -16.14
CA GLU A 339 40.42 -3.18 -17.34
C GLU A 339 40.83 -4.48 -18.04
N ALA A 340 40.64 -4.55 -19.35
CA ALA A 340 41.16 -5.66 -20.14
C ALA A 340 42.69 -5.59 -20.07
N VAL A 341 43.30 -6.64 -19.52
CA VAL A 341 44.76 -6.83 -19.50
C VAL A 341 45.30 -6.96 -20.92
#